data_AF-A0A0P9AH31-F1
#
_entry.id   AF-A0A0P9AH31-F1
#
_cell.length_a   1.000
_cell.length_b   1.000
_cell.length_c   1.000
_cell.angle_alpha   90.00
_cell.angle_beta   90.00
_cell.angle_gamma   90.00
#
_symmetry.space_group_name_H-M   'P 1'
#
loop_
_entity.id
_entity.type
_entity.pdbx_description
1 polymer ?
#
loop_
_entity_poly.entity_id
_entity_poly.type
_entity_poly.pdbx_seq_one_letter_code
_entity_poly.pdbx_strand_id
1 'polypeptide(L)'
;MIRRLLQEVGKGKFLLLWGLSLLFGLSERTGQNLFLPLHVLAVLNDQYYFIFAVLPIFLFFCASVMEDDVPMVLLRYRTYGRYFYVKWRGLAVLSVLLWMGQMLAIMISGFGLSINGSWYISEGPKADIFHLLQGIFLYPVEAVFCSAGYLLLGYWVIGLTALWLGHFCQRSLAAKLLMGLYLPAVAWIKLPAMSRPPFVFFTGINHWILLLHNLTEPWRTMVTAGTTLALIIGMVWSVRWKWRWQPNLPKYRQTGLARYYRRLLFSKQNVLALATVIFLLAIWSWLRGGPPADATDWLFRLFAGHGTGYFYPMGFLFLLVIDTLPLWPLCVLSEQAAGEKTAFLTIRLTWRRELVGSILNTAFLWILFCGCLLTFAAVIPPLMQDQPVDVWLTLTAVGLKILDICLQFLLIFAALCLTGHTTIGFIAVVLMHFLCVLPVSWLPVGLSSMLRLALPQTGGIIPPWTAIGLLLGLAFGLIIWLHIQGTKLLFNH
;
A
#
# COMPACT_ATOMS: atom_id res chain seq x y z
N MET A 1 -19.18 28.64 -17.63
CA MET A 1 -18.49 27.54 -16.91
C MET A 1 -18.95 27.46 -15.46
N ILE A 2 -18.74 28.50 -14.63
CA ILE A 2 -19.09 28.49 -13.19
C ILE A 2 -20.54 28.08 -12.91
N ARG A 3 -21.54 28.65 -13.61
CA ARG A 3 -22.96 28.27 -13.42
C ARG A 3 -23.23 26.78 -13.66
N ARG A 4 -22.52 26.17 -14.62
CA ARG A 4 -22.64 24.75 -14.94
C ARG A 4 -21.97 23.88 -13.89
N LEU A 5 -20.76 24.25 -13.47
CA LEU A 5 -20.07 23.59 -12.37
C LEU A 5 -20.91 23.60 -11.08
N LEU A 6 -21.60 24.71 -10.81
CA LEU A 6 -22.53 24.81 -9.68
C LEU A 6 -23.71 23.83 -9.79
N GLN A 7 -24.22 23.58 -10.99
CA GLN A 7 -25.28 22.59 -11.23
C GLN A 7 -24.78 21.15 -11.04
N GLU A 8 -23.57 20.83 -11.54
CA GLU A 8 -22.96 19.49 -11.41
C GLU A 8 -22.61 19.14 -9.96
N VAL A 9 -22.21 20.14 -9.17
CA VAL A 9 -21.94 19.96 -7.74
C VAL A 9 -23.23 19.81 -6.94
N GLY A 10 -24.24 20.62 -7.23
CA GLY A 10 -25.48 20.70 -6.46
C GLY A 10 -25.34 21.48 -5.14
N LYS A 11 -26.41 22.19 -4.74
CA LYS A 11 -26.42 23.04 -3.53
C LYS A 11 -26.29 22.26 -2.22
N GLY A 12 -26.69 20.98 -2.20
CA GLY A 12 -26.70 20.16 -0.99
C GLY A 12 -25.32 19.95 -0.36
N LYS A 13 -24.25 19.85 -1.16
CA LYS A 13 -22.88 19.66 -0.65
C LYS A 13 -22.38 20.89 0.13
N PHE A 14 -22.74 22.09 -0.33
CA PHE A 14 -22.43 23.34 0.37
C PHE A 14 -23.14 23.39 1.73
N LEU A 15 -24.45 23.13 1.74
CA LEU A 15 -25.25 23.13 2.96
C LEU A 15 -24.75 22.09 3.97
N LEU A 16 -24.36 20.90 3.50
CA LEU A 16 -23.85 19.83 4.36
C LEU A 16 -22.53 20.23 5.02
N LEU A 17 -21.60 20.83 4.25
CA LEU A 17 -20.35 21.34 4.84
C LEU A 17 -20.61 22.46 5.84
N TRP A 18 -21.44 23.43 5.50
CA TRP A 18 -21.74 24.57 6.37
C TRP A 18 -22.43 24.12 7.66
N GLY A 19 -23.38 23.19 7.56
CA GLY A 19 -24.04 22.59 8.72
C GLY A 19 -23.06 21.86 9.63
N LEU A 20 -22.16 21.03 9.08
CA LEU A 20 -21.14 20.36 9.88
C LEU A 20 -20.16 21.35 10.51
N SER A 21 -19.72 22.37 9.78
CA SER A 21 -18.82 23.40 10.32
C SER A 21 -19.44 24.17 11.48
N LEU A 22 -20.75 24.42 11.42
CA LEU A 22 -21.50 25.03 12.52
C LEU A 22 -21.64 24.07 13.70
N LEU A 23 -21.96 22.80 13.46
CA LEU A 23 -22.09 21.78 14.52
C LEU A 23 -20.79 21.56 15.28
N PHE A 24 -19.67 21.37 14.56
CA PHE A 24 -18.34 21.24 15.18
C PHE A 24 -17.95 22.52 15.92
N GLY A 25 -18.22 23.70 15.33
CA GLY A 25 -17.99 24.97 16.01
C GLY A 25 -18.79 25.14 17.30
N LEU A 26 -20.04 24.66 17.36
CA LEU A 26 -20.84 24.68 18.59
C LEU A 26 -20.38 23.64 19.61
N SER A 27 -19.93 22.46 19.16
CA SER A 27 -19.35 21.44 20.04
C SER A 27 -18.08 21.91 20.73
N GLU A 28 -17.27 22.73 20.06
CA GLU A 28 -16.03 23.25 20.64
C GLU A 28 -16.28 24.31 21.72
N ARG A 29 -17.44 24.97 21.66
CA ARG A 29 -17.87 25.96 22.66
C ARG A 29 -18.24 25.31 23.99
N THR A 30 -18.74 24.07 23.97
CA THR A 30 -19.14 23.36 25.18
C THR A 30 -17.91 22.85 25.92
N GLY A 31 -17.24 23.72 26.67
CA GLY A 31 -16.18 23.30 27.59
C GLY A 31 -15.12 24.33 27.97
N GLN A 32 -15.06 25.51 27.34
CA GLN A 32 -13.97 26.48 27.61
C GLN A 32 -14.42 27.95 27.49
N ASN A 33 -13.96 28.82 28.39
CA ASN A 33 -14.09 30.27 28.31
C ASN A 33 -13.04 30.84 27.33
N LEU A 34 -13.30 30.75 26.03
CA LEU A 34 -12.39 31.20 24.97
C LEU A 34 -12.83 32.55 24.37
N PHE A 35 -11.85 33.37 23.99
CA PHE A 35 -12.08 34.54 23.13
C PHE A 35 -12.40 34.10 21.69
N LEU A 36 -13.12 34.95 20.93
CA LEU A 36 -13.54 34.62 19.56
C LEU A 36 -12.39 34.17 18.64
N PRO A 37 -11.22 34.84 18.59
CA PRO A 37 -10.11 34.41 17.75
C PRO A 37 -9.54 33.04 18.14
N LEU A 38 -9.46 32.75 19.44
CA LEU A 38 -8.98 31.46 19.96
C LEU A 38 -9.98 30.34 19.68
N HIS A 39 -11.28 30.62 19.77
CA HIS A 39 -12.35 29.69 19.39
C HIS A 39 -12.25 29.29 17.92
N VAL A 40 -12.14 30.27 17.01
CA VAL A 40 -11.98 30.01 15.57
C VAL A 40 -10.71 29.22 15.30
N LEU A 41 -9.60 29.56 15.96
CA LEU A 41 -8.33 28.86 15.82
C LEU A 41 -8.38 27.43 16.37
N ALA A 42 -9.16 27.18 17.43
CA ALA A 42 -9.36 25.84 18.00
C ALA A 42 -10.08 24.91 17.03
N VAL A 43 -11.09 25.44 16.32
CA VAL A 43 -11.86 24.71 15.29
C VAL A 43 -11.02 24.53 14.02
N LEU A 44 -10.28 25.56 13.58
CA LEU A 44 -9.40 25.50 12.40
C LEU A 44 -8.20 24.56 12.57
N ASN A 45 -7.84 24.19 13.79
CA ASN A 45 -6.77 23.23 14.07
C ASN A 45 -7.29 21.89 14.59
N ASP A 46 -8.60 21.67 14.60
CA ASP A 46 -9.17 20.37 14.94
C ASP A 46 -8.99 19.37 13.78
N GLN A 47 -8.05 18.45 13.96
CA GLN A 47 -7.70 17.44 12.97
C GLN A 47 -8.88 16.52 12.64
N TYR A 48 -9.77 16.23 13.61
CA TYR A 48 -10.92 15.36 13.38
C TYR A 48 -11.95 16.02 12.48
N TYR A 49 -12.22 17.31 12.72
CA TYR A 49 -13.10 18.11 11.88
C TYR A 49 -12.64 18.11 10.41
N PHE A 50 -11.35 18.37 10.15
CA PHE A 50 -10.86 18.43 8.77
C PHE A 50 -10.85 17.08 8.07
N ILE A 51 -10.35 16.04 8.75
CA ILE A 51 -10.15 14.74 8.12
C ILE A 51 -11.49 14.02 7.91
N PHE A 52 -12.43 14.10 8.85
CA PHE A 52 -13.67 13.32 8.77
C PHE A 52 -14.88 14.10 8.24
N ALA A 53 -14.93 15.43 8.41
CA ALA A 53 -16.04 16.23 7.88
C ALA A 53 -15.65 16.93 6.58
N VAL A 54 -14.66 17.82 6.62
CA VAL A 54 -14.36 18.74 5.52
C VAL A 54 -13.84 18.02 4.28
N LEU A 55 -12.81 17.20 4.45
CA LEU A 55 -12.08 16.59 3.34
C LEU A 55 -12.92 15.60 2.52
N PRO A 56 -13.72 14.69 3.12
CA PRO A 56 -14.59 13.79 2.36
C PRO A 56 -15.62 14.54 1.50
N ILE A 57 -16.21 15.61 2.04
CA ILE A 57 -17.17 16.44 1.31
C ILE A 57 -16.48 17.17 0.16
N PHE A 58 -15.29 17.72 0.40
CA PHE A 58 -14.53 18.42 -0.63
C PHE A 58 -14.03 17.47 -1.73
N LEU A 59 -13.64 16.24 -1.39
CA LEU A 59 -13.30 15.21 -2.38
C LEU A 59 -14.54 14.79 -3.18
N PHE A 60 -15.71 14.64 -2.54
CA PHE A 60 -16.98 14.36 -3.22
C PHE A 60 -17.45 15.52 -4.11
N PHE A 61 -17.13 16.75 -3.72
CA PHE A 61 -17.32 17.96 -4.52
C PHE A 61 -16.42 17.95 -5.75
N CYS A 62 -15.14 17.61 -5.60
CA CYS A 62 -14.20 17.50 -6.72
C CYS A 62 -14.58 16.35 -7.67
N ALA A 63 -15.00 15.20 -7.13
CA ALA A 63 -15.37 14.02 -7.92
C ALA A 63 -16.57 14.27 -8.86
N SER A 64 -17.48 15.20 -8.54
CA SER A 64 -18.58 15.57 -9.45
C SER A 64 -18.14 16.37 -10.68
N VAL A 65 -17.01 17.06 -10.61
CA VAL A 65 -16.54 18.01 -11.65
C VAL A 65 -15.33 17.47 -12.42
N MET A 66 -14.79 16.34 -11.96
CA MET A 66 -13.53 15.77 -12.40
C MET A 66 -13.54 15.30 -13.87
N GLU A 67 -14.68 14.86 -14.41
CA GLU A 67 -14.79 14.37 -15.80
C GLU A 67 -14.74 15.49 -16.82
N ASP A 68 -14.10 15.23 -17.96
CA ASP A 68 -14.04 16.20 -19.06
C ASP A 68 -15.39 16.45 -19.72
N ASP A 69 -15.58 17.70 -20.14
CA ASP A 69 -16.77 18.13 -20.85
C ASP A 69 -16.86 17.50 -22.23
N VAL A 70 -18.09 17.46 -22.76
CA VAL A 70 -18.39 17.02 -24.12
C VAL A 70 -17.45 17.71 -25.12
N PRO A 71 -16.90 17.00 -26.13
CA PRO A 71 -15.91 17.52 -27.07
C PRO A 71 -16.33 18.83 -27.77
N MET A 72 -17.63 19.08 -27.91
CA MET A 72 -18.16 20.32 -28.48
C MET A 72 -17.83 21.57 -27.65
N VAL A 73 -17.69 21.43 -26.32
CA VAL A 73 -17.26 22.52 -25.43
C VAL A 73 -15.76 22.78 -25.58
N LEU A 74 -14.95 21.74 -25.79
CA LEU A 74 -13.50 21.86 -25.99
C LEU A 74 -13.13 22.63 -27.26
N LEU A 75 -13.88 22.46 -28.34
CA LEU A 75 -13.67 23.19 -29.61
C LEU A 75 -13.73 24.71 -29.44
N ARG A 76 -14.51 25.21 -28.47
CA ARG A 76 -14.63 26.65 -28.17
C ARG A 76 -13.33 27.27 -27.64
N TYR A 77 -12.44 26.48 -27.03
CA TYR A 77 -11.27 26.99 -26.32
C TYR A 77 -9.95 26.91 -27.10
N ARG A 78 -9.97 26.39 -28.33
CA ARG A 78 -8.81 26.18 -29.25
C ARG A 78 -7.74 25.21 -28.76
N THR A 79 -7.31 25.29 -27.49
CA THR A 79 -6.32 24.40 -26.88
C THR A 79 -6.85 23.79 -25.58
N TYR A 80 -6.47 22.54 -25.32
CA TYR A 80 -6.86 21.83 -24.10
C TYR A 80 -6.38 22.56 -22.84
N GLY A 81 -5.14 23.05 -22.83
CA GLY A 81 -4.60 23.78 -21.68
C GLY A 81 -5.39 25.04 -21.29
N ARG A 82 -5.96 25.76 -22.27
CA ARG A 82 -6.80 26.93 -22.00
C ARG A 82 -8.15 26.51 -21.41
N TYR A 83 -8.76 25.45 -21.94
CA TYR A 83 -9.96 24.86 -21.35
C TYR A 83 -9.70 24.39 -19.91
N PHE A 84 -8.62 23.64 -19.67
CA PHE A 84 -8.26 23.13 -18.36
C PHE A 84 -8.04 24.26 -17.34
N TYR A 85 -7.33 25.33 -17.74
CA TYR A 85 -7.12 26.49 -16.88
C TYR A 85 -8.42 27.22 -16.52
N VAL A 86 -9.34 27.38 -17.49
CA VAL A 86 -10.65 28.00 -17.24
C VAL A 86 -11.52 27.10 -16.35
N LYS A 87 -11.44 25.78 -16.52
CA LYS A 87 -12.12 24.80 -15.66
C LYS A 87 -11.60 24.84 -14.23
N TRP A 88 -10.28 24.79 -14.05
CA TRP A 88 -9.63 24.91 -12.75
C TRP A 88 -9.96 26.24 -12.07
N ARG A 89 -9.91 27.36 -12.79
CA ARG A 89 -10.36 28.66 -12.24
C ARG A 89 -11.82 28.63 -11.81
N GLY A 90 -12.69 28.01 -12.58
CA GLY A 90 -14.10 27.84 -12.21
C GLY A 90 -14.26 27.04 -10.92
N LEU A 91 -13.52 25.94 -10.78
CA LEU A 91 -13.50 25.13 -9.56
C LEU A 91 -12.93 25.92 -8.38
N ALA A 92 -11.83 26.66 -8.57
CA ALA A 92 -11.20 27.49 -7.56
C ALA A 92 -12.14 28.57 -7.01
N VAL A 93 -12.94 29.22 -7.87
CA VAL A 93 -13.97 30.18 -7.45
C VAL A 93 -15.06 29.51 -6.62
N LEU A 94 -15.50 28.30 -6.99
CA LEU A 94 -16.46 27.56 -6.18
C LEU A 94 -15.86 27.11 -4.84
N SER A 95 -14.58 26.74 -4.80
CA SER A 95 -13.86 26.45 -3.55
C SER A 95 -13.77 27.67 -2.65
N VAL A 96 -13.60 28.88 -3.20
CA VAL A 96 -13.66 30.13 -2.42
C VAL A 96 -15.05 30.33 -1.82
N LEU A 97 -16.12 30.13 -2.58
CA LEU A 97 -17.50 30.22 -2.06
C LEU A 97 -17.76 29.21 -0.93
N LEU A 98 -17.28 27.98 -1.12
CA LEU A 98 -17.38 26.90 -0.14
C LEU A 98 -16.63 27.27 1.15
N TRP A 99 -15.38 27.73 1.02
CA TRP A 99 -14.52 28.19 2.11
C TRP A 99 -15.11 29.41 2.84
N MET A 100 -15.63 30.41 2.12
CA MET A 100 -16.25 31.59 2.74
C MET A 100 -17.46 31.20 3.60
N GLY A 101 -18.31 30.29 3.10
CA GLY A 101 -19.44 29.82 3.89
C GLY A 101 -19.02 28.98 5.10
N GLN A 102 -17.94 28.19 4.99
CA GLN A 102 -17.34 27.48 6.12
C GLN A 102 -16.81 28.46 7.17
N MET A 103 -16.04 29.48 6.77
CA MET A 103 -15.51 30.48 7.68
C MET A 103 -16.64 31.26 8.37
N LEU A 104 -17.68 31.63 7.62
CA LEU A 104 -18.86 32.31 8.15
C LEU A 104 -19.61 31.44 9.18
N ALA A 105 -19.79 30.14 8.90
CA ALA A 105 -20.43 29.22 9.83
C ALA A 105 -19.63 29.03 11.13
N ILE A 106 -18.29 28.95 11.05
CA ILE A 106 -17.41 28.90 12.23
C ILE A 106 -17.51 30.20 13.02
N MET A 107 -17.52 31.37 12.34
CA MET A 107 -17.70 32.66 13.01
C MET A 107 -19.06 32.79 13.70
N ILE A 108 -20.13 32.30 13.09
CA ILE A 108 -21.48 32.25 13.70
C ILE A 108 -21.50 31.38 14.95
N SER A 109 -20.75 30.26 14.96
CA SER A 109 -20.65 29.42 16.18
C SER A 109 -20.04 30.16 17.38
N GLY A 110 -19.15 31.12 17.11
CA GLY A 110 -18.51 31.99 18.11
C GLY A 110 -19.32 33.24 18.48
N PHE A 111 -20.56 33.38 17.98
CA PHE A 111 -21.38 34.55 18.26
C PHE A 111 -21.65 34.70 19.77
N GLY A 112 -21.35 35.89 20.31
CA GLY A 112 -21.44 36.21 21.74
C GLY A 112 -20.13 36.08 22.54
N LEU A 113 -19.03 35.66 21.91
CA LEU A 113 -17.70 35.69 22.54
C LEU A 113 -17.04 37.07 22.41
N SER A 114 -16.24 37.46 23.40
CA SER A 114 -15.50 38.73 23.36
C SER A 114 -14.35 38.67 22.36
N ILE A 115 -14.13 39.81 21.68
CA ILE A 115 -13.05 39.99 20.71
C ILE A 115 -11.87 40.60 21.47
N ASN A 116 -10.96 39.75 21.94
CA ASN A 116 -9.71 40.19 22.56
C ASN A 116 -8.53 39.70 21.72
N GLY A 117 -7.52 40.56 21.55
CA GLY A 117 -6.34 40.29 20.73
C GLY A 117 -5.19 39.60 21.48
N SER A 118 -5.33 39.36 22.79
CA SER A 118 -4.28 38.74 23.59
C SER A 118 -4.37 37.22 23.59
N TRP A 119 -3.21 36.56 23.56
CA TRP A 119 -3.06 35.14 23.88
C TRP A 119 -3.28 34.90 25.37
N TYR A 120 -4.53 34.73 25.80
CA TYR A 120 -4.83 34.25 27.15
C TYR A 120 -5.09 32.74 27.07
N ILE A 121 -4.09 31.96 27.44
CA ILE A 121 -4.11 30.50 27.32
C ILE A 121 -4.51 29.96 28.69
N SER A 122 -5.73 29.43 28.81
CA SER A 122 -6.12 28.62 29.98
C SER A 122 -5.51 27.23 29.83
N GLU A 123 -5.02 26.64 30.91
CA GLU A 123 -4.54 25.25 30.91
C GLU A 123 -5.65 24.32 30.43
N GLY A 124 -5.42 23.66 29.30
CA GLY A 124 -6.40 22.82 28.64
C GLY A 124 -5.73 21.95 27.58
N PRO A 125 -6.43 20.94 27.03
CA PRO A 125 -5.86 19.94 26.13
C PRO A 125 -5.30 20.50 24.81
N LYS A 126 -5.62 21.77 24.47
CA LYS A 126 -5.14 22.48 23.28
C LYS A 126 -4.11 23.57 23.59
N ALA A 127 -3.65 23.68 24.84
CA ALA A 127 -2.69 24.69 25.27
C ALA A 127 -1.36 24.58 24.50
N ASP A 128 -0.86 23.36 24.27
CA ASP A 128 0.37 23.12 23.52
C ASP A 128 0.30 23.66 22.08
N ILE A 129 -0.87 23.55 21.45
CA ILE A 129 -1.11 24.06 20.09
C ILE A 129 -1.06 25.59 20.08
N PHE A 130 -1.66 26.24 21.09
CA PHE A 130 -1.65 27.70 21.19
C PHE A 130 -0.26 28.23 21.55
N HIS A 131 0.50 27.54 22.38
CA HIS A 131 1.90 27.89 22.66
C HIS A 131 2.79 27.80 21.42
N LEU A 132 2.62 26.78 20.59
CA LEU A 132 3.36 26.64 19.34
C LEU A 132 3.03 27.78 18.36
N LEU A 133 1.76 28.19 18.27
CA LEU A 133 1.32 29.29 17.41
C LEU A 133 1.75 30.66 17.95
N GLN A 134 1.76 30.86 19.26
CA GLN A 134 2.27 32.08 19.91
C GLN A 134 3.76 32.29 19.62
N GLY A 135 4.55 31.23 19.49
CA GLY A 135 5.96 31.32 19.10
C GLY A 135 6.20 31.85 17.68
N ILE A 136 5.16 31.85 16.82
CA ILE A 136 5.27 32.19 15.39
C ILE A 136 4.49 33.48 15.05
N PHE A 137 3.33 33.69 15.68
CA PHE A 137 2.43 34.81 15.38
C PHE A 137 2.32 35.78 16.56
N LEU A 138 2.36 37.08 16.25
CA LEU A 138 2.25 38.12 17.28
C LEU A 138 0.83 38.18 17.85
N TYR A 139 -0.18 38.04 16.99
CA TYR A 139 -1.59 38.10 17.37
C TYR A 139 -2.38 36.85 16.91
N PRO A 140 -3.38 36.38 17.67
CA PRO A 140 -4.18 35.20 17.31
C PRO A 140 -5.00 35.42 16.03
N VAL A 141 -5.36 36.67 15.73
CA VAL A 141 -6.06 37.04 14.49
C VAL A 141 -5.19 36.77 13.26
N GLU A 142 -3.87 37.01 13.34
CA GLU A 142 -2.93 36.68 12.26
C GLU A 142 -2.84 35.17 12.03
N ALA A 143 -2.81 34.39 13.11
CA ALA A 143 -2.82 32.93 13.04
C ALA A 143 -4.13 32.40 12.39
N VAL A 144 -5.27 33.03 12.68
CA VAL A 144 -6.55 32.70 12.03
C VAL A 144 -6.51 33.01 10.52
N PHE A 145 -6.02 34.19 10.12
CA PHE A 145 -5.91 34.51 8.69
C PHE A 145 -4.93 33.60 7.96
N CYS A 146 -3.79 33.28 8.59
CA CYS A 146 -2.79 32.39 8.00
C CYS A 146 -3.34 30.95 7.86
N SER A 147 -3.96 30.40 8.90
CA SER A 147 -4.56 29.06 8.85
C SER A 147 -5.72 28.98 7.85
N ALA A 148 -6.60 29.99 7.82
CA ALA A 148 -7.71 30.03 6.88
C ALA A 148 -7.24 30.21 5.43
N GLY A 149 -6.21 31.04 5.19
CA GLY A 149 -5.58 31.19 3.88
C GLY A 149 -4.87 29.92 3.41
N TYR A 150 -4.19 29.23 4.33
CA TYR A 150 -3.53 27.95 4.06
C TYR A 150 -4.54 26.88 3.62
N LEU A 151 -5.67 26.77 4.32
CA LEU A 151 -6.77 25.89 3.97
C LEU A 151 -7.29 26.14 2.55
N LEU A 152 -7.44 27.41 2.17
CA LEU A 152 -7.91 27.78 0.83
C LEU A 152 -6.92 27.36 -0.26
N LEU A 153 -5.62 27.53 -0.03
CA LEU A 153 -4.57 27.02 -0.93
C LEU A 153 -4.66 25.50 -1.06
N GLY A 154 -4.90 24.80 0.05
CA GLY A 154 -5.16 23.36 0.07
C GLY A 154 -6.31 22.94 -0.85
N TYR A 155 -7.45 23.63 -0.78
CA TYR A 155 -8.59 23.37 -1.67
C TYR A 155 -8.25 23.56 -3.15
N TRP A 156 -7.45 24.58 -3.50
CA TRP A 156 -7.03 24.79 -4.88
C TRP A 156 -6.09 23.71 -5.39
N VAL A 157 -5.16 23.24 -4.56
CA VAL A 157 -4.24 22.15 -4.91
C VAL A 157 -5.00 20.84 -5.07
N ILE A 158 -5.88 20.48 -4.12
CA ILE A 158 -6.71 19.27 -4.21
C ILE A 158 -7.65 19.32 -5.42
N GLY A 159 -8.25 20.48 -5.70
CA GLY A 159 -9.07 20.67 -6.89
C GLY A 159 -8.27 20.49 -8.19
N LEU A 160 -7.04 20.99 -8.24
CA LEU A 160 -6.13 20.81 -9.37
C LEU A 160 -5.76 19.33 -9.54
N THR A 161 -5.39 18.64 -8.46
CA THR A 161 -5.00 17.23 -8.51
C THR A 161 -6.16 16.34 -8.94
N ALA A 162 -7.38 16.62 -8.47
CA ALA A 162 -8.58 15.91 -8.89
C ALA A 162 -8.84 16.10 -10.39
N LEU A 163 -8.85 17.34 -10.90
CA LEU A 163 -9.03 17.61 -12.33
C LEU A 163 -7.95 16.94 -13.20
N TRP A 164 -6.69 16.98 -12.73
CA TRP A 164 -5.58 16.33 -13.41
C TRP A 164 -5.77 14.81 -13.47
N LEU A 165 -6.12 14.18 -12.35
CA LEU A 165 -6.44 12.75 -12.30
C LEU A 165 -7.64 12.39 -13.16
N GLY A 166 -8.67 13.24 -13.20
CA GLY A 166 -9.86 13.03 -14.02
C GLY A 166 -9.60 13.00 -15.51
N HIS A 167 -8.65 13.81 -15.97
CA HIS A 167 -8.26 13.86 -17.36
C HIS A 167 -7.40 12.66 -17.77
N PHE A 168 -6.40 12.33 -16.94
CA PHE A 168 -5.43 11.27 -17.28
C PHE A 168 -5.90 9.88 -16.89
N CYS A 169 -6.76 9.71 -15.90
CA CYS A 169 -7.19 8.41 -15.42
C CYS A 169 -8.68 8.16 -15.69
N GLN A 170 -9.07 6.90 -15.84
CA GLN A 170 -10.49 6.53 -15.83
C GLN A 170 -11.12 6.93 -14.48
N ARG A 171 -12.40 7.32 -14.47
CA ARG A 171 -13.12 7.77 -13.27
C ARG A 171 -12.92 6.84 -12.06
N SER A 172 -13.02 5.53 -12.28
CA SER A 172 -12.82 4.53 -11.22
C SER A 172 -11.40 4.49 -10.66
N LEU A 173 -10.39 4.74 -11.50
CA LEU A 173 -8.99 4.75 -11.10
C LEU A 173 -8.62 6.08 -10.44
N ALA A 174 -9.10 7.21 -10.99
CA ALA A 174 -8.95 8.52 -10.39
C ALA A 174 -9.56 8.58 -8.97
N ALA A 175 -10.77 8.06 -8.79
CA ALA A 175 -11.41 7.96 -7.48
C ALA A 175 -10.62 7.07 -6.51
N LYS A 176 -10.09 5.92 -6.98
CA LYS A 176 -9.24 5.04 -6.16
C LYS A 176 -7.92 5.71 -5.76
N LEU A 177 -7.30 6.48 -6.66
CA LEU A 177 -6.07 7.22 -6.36
C LEU A 177 -6.32 8.36 -5.37
N LEU A 178 -7.41 9.11 -5.53
CA LEU A 178 -7.81 10.14 -4.55
C LEU A 178 -8.12 9.51 -3.18
N MET A 179 -8.82 8.37 -3.15
CA MET A 179 -9.05 7.62 -1.92
C MET A 179 -7.73 7.10 -1.31
N GLY A 180 -6.80 6.64 -2.15
CA GLY A 180 -5.47 6.23 -1.73
C GLY A 180 -4.62 7.36 -1.15
N LEU A 181 -4.84 8.62 -1.56
CA LEU A 181 -4.23 9.80 -0.95
C LEU A 181 -4.91 10.22 0.37
N TYR A 182 -6.19 9.87 0.54
CA TYR A 182 -6.97 10.14 1.75
C TYR A 182 -6.69 9.14 2.88
N LEU A 183 -6.52 7.85 2.57
CA LEU A 183 -6.29 6.82 3.60
C LEU A 183 -5.06 7.08 4.50
N PRO A 184 -3.89 7.50 3.97
CA PRO A 184 -2.75 7.87 4.80
C PRO A 184 -3.03 9.07 5.71
N ALA A 185 -3.84 10.03 5.25
CA ALA A 185 -4.24 11.18 6.06
C ALA A 185 -5.05 10.74 7.29
N VAL A 186 -5.97 9.78 7.13
CA VAL A 186 -6.73 9.17 8.25
C VAL A 186 -5.81 8.34 9.16
N ALA A 187 -4.94 7.53 8.55
CA ALA A 187 -4.03 6.64 9.28
C ALA A 187 -3.08 7.42 10.21
N TRP A 188 -2.71 8.65 9.85
CA TRP A 188 -1.85 9.50 10.66
C TRP A 188 -2.42 9.83 12.04
N ILE A 189 -3.74 9.97 12.20
CA ILE A 189 -4.35 10.24 13.53
C ILE A 189 -4.17 9.06 14.48
N LYS A 190 -4.16 7.83 13.96
CA LYS A 190 -4.20 6.59 14.78
C LYS A 190 -2.87 5.86 14.87
N LEU A 191 -1.93 6.10 13.95
CA LEU A 191 -0.65 5.39 13.88
C LEU A 191 0.51 6.32 14.24
N PRO A 192 1.14 6.19 15.42
CA PRO A 192 2.31 6.99 15.80
C PRO A 192 3.50 6.78 14.85
N ALA A 193 3.62 5.61 14.21
CA ALA A 193 4.63 5.34 13.19
C ALA A 193 4.57 6.32 11.98
N MET A 194 3.41 6.90 11.66
CA MET A 194 3.25 7.87 10.57
C MET A 194 3.81 9.26 10.91
N SER A 195 4.16 9.53 12.18
CA SER A 195 4.76 10.80 12.61
C SER A 195 6.30 10.81 12.56
N ARG A 196 6.94 9.70 12.16
CA ARG A 196 8.40 9.58 11.99
C ARG A 196 8.84 9.35 10.52
N PRO A 197 10.03 9.83 10.11
CA PRO A 197 10.58 9.52 8.78
C PRO A 197 10.87 8.01 8.66
N PRO A 198 10.66 7.38 7.49
CA PRO A 198 10.30 7.97 6.19
C PRO A 198 8.78 8.12 5.95
N PHE A 199 7.92 7.69 6.87
CA PHE A 199 6.46 7.64 6.64
C PHE A 199 5.77 9.01 6.75
N VAL A 200 6.39 9.98 7.44
CA VAL A 200 5.94 11.39 7.48
C VAL A 200 5.73 11.97 6.09
N PHE A 201 6.59 11.63 5.13
CA PHE A 201 6.48 12.09 3.74
C PHE A 201 5.23 11.57 3.02
N PHE A 202 4.63 10.49 3.51
CA PHE A 202 3.44 9.85 2.95
C PHE A 202 2.13 10.27 3.62
N THR A 203 2.13 11.26 4.52
CA THR A 203 0.90 11.76 5.18
C THR A 203 -0.08 12.49 4.25
N GLY A 204 0.17 12.46 2.94
CA GLY A 204 -0.81 12.72 1.89
C GLY A 204 -1.37 14.14 1.92
N ILE A 205 -2.70 14.24 2.00
CA ILE A 205 -3.46 15.51 1.90
C ILE A 205 -3.30 16.39 3.15
N ASN A 206 -2.85 15.83 4.30
CA ASN A 206 -2.68 16.60 5.53
C ASN A 206 -1.67 17.74 5.36
N HIS A 207 -0.62 17.53 4.56
CA HIS A 207 0.35 18.56 4.22
C HIS A 207 -0.25 19.77 3.52
N TRP A 208 -1.42 19.65 2.87
CA TRP A 208 -2.02 20.75 2.10
C TRP A 208 -3.12 21.49 2.87
N ILE A 209 -3.74 20.85 3.85
CA ILE A 209 -4.91 21.39 4.57
C ILE A 209 -4.53 21.93 5.95
N LEU A 210 -3.70 21.20 6.70
CA LEU A 210 -3.42 21.52 8.10
C LEU A 210 -2.13 22.35 8.19
N LEU A 211 -2.26 23.65 8.44
CA LEU A 211 -1.11 24.53 8.64
C LEU A 211 -0.25 24.03 9.81
N LEU A 212 -0.89 23.64 10.92
CA LEU A 212 -0.21 23.16 12.13
C LEU A 212 0.70 21.97 11.85
N HIS A 213 0.29 21.05 10.97
CA HIS A 213 1.07 19.87 10.59
C HIS A 213 2.42 20.21 9.93
N ASN A 214 2.48 21.36 9.25
CA ASN A 214 3.72 21.85 8.65
C ASN A 214 4.57 22.65 9.64
N LEU A 215 3.96 23.25 10.66
CA LEU A 215 4.64 24.06 11.67
C LEU A 215 5.23 23.25 12.82
N THR A 216 4.87 21.97 12.98
CA THR A 216 5.43 21.12 14.04
C THR A 216 6.95 20.96 13.95
N GLU A 217 7.52 20.99 12.75
CA GLU A 217 8.96 20.87 12.55
C GLU A 217 9.43 21.83 11.44
N PRO A 218 10.56 22.55 11.63
CA PRO A 218 10.96 23.65 10.75
C PRO A 218 11.22 23.21 9.31
N TRP A 219 11.76 22.01 9.11
CA TRP A 219 12.10 21.48 7.79
C TRP A 219 10.86 21.04 6.98
N ARG A 220 9.73 20.73 7.62
CA ARG A 220 8.53 20.21 6.95
C ARG A 220 7.89 21.25 6.03
N THR A 221 7.90 22.52 6.44
CA THR A 221 7.40 23.64 5.62
C THR A 221 8.13 23.74 4.27
N MET A 222 9.47 23.62 4.29
CA MET A 222 10.29 23.71 3.09
C MET A 222 10.08 22.52 2.16
N VAL A 223 9.98 21.31 2.72
CA VAL A 223 9.74 20.09 1.94
C VAL A 223 8.34 20.08 1.32
N THR A 224 7.32 20.49 2.06
CA THR A 224 5.95 20.58 1.51
C THR A 224 5.85 21.65 0.43
N ALA A 225 6.47 22.81 0.61
CA ALA A 225 6.54 23.84 -0.42
C ALA A 225 7.27 23.32 -1.68
N GLY A 226 8.41 22.66 -1.52
CA GLY A 226 9.18 22.11 -2.65
C GLY A 226 8.42 21.01 -3.41
N THR A 227 7.82 20.06 -2.69
CA THR A 227 7.07 18.94 -3.29
C THR A 227 5.77 19.39 -3.94
N THR A 228 5.04 20.33 -3.34
CA THR A 228 3.81 20.91 -3.94
C THR A 228 4.12 21.70 -5.20
N LEU A 229 5.18 22.53 -5.18
CA LEU A 229 5.58 23.31 -6.35
C LEU A 229 6.02 22.39 -7.50
N ALA A 230 6.82 21.36 -7.22
CA ALA A 230 7.20 20.35 -8.20
C ALA A 230 5.98 19.62 -8.79
N LEU A 231 5.00 19.24 -7.95
CA LEU A 231 3.75 18.62 -8.40
C LEU A 231 2.93 19.55 -9.31
N ILE A 232 2.74 20.81 -8.92
CA ILE A 232 1.97 21.78 -9.71
C ILE A 232 2.66 22.02 -11.06
N ILE A 233 3.99 22.19 -11.08
CA ILE A 233 4.77 22.35 -12.31
C ILE A 233 4.59 21.11 -13.22
N GLY A 234 4.69 19.91 -12.66
CA GLY A 234 4.47 18.67 -13.39
C GLY A 234 3.05 18.56 -13.98
N MET A 235 2.02 18.92 -13.21
CA MET A 235 0.63 18.93 -13.66
C MET A 235 0.41 19.94 -14.79
N VAL A 236 0.89 21.18 -14.64
CA VAL A 236 0.75 22.22 -15.68
C VAL A 236 1.52 21.83 -16.94
N TRP A 237 2.73 21.30 -16.80
CA TRP A 237 3.54 20.84 -17.93
C TRP A 237 2.86 19.70 -18.68
N SER A 238 2.37 18.68 -17.97
CA SER A 238 1.67 17.54 -18.57
C SER A 238 0.40 17.96 -19.32
N VAL A 239 -0.39 18.89 -18.77
CA VAL A 239 -1.59 19.43 -19.43
C VAL A 239 -1.25 20.27 -20.67
N ARG A 240 -0.12 20.98 -20.68
CA ARG A 240 0.29 21.80 -21.84
C ARG A 240 0.87 20.96 -22.97
N TRP A 241 1.72 19.99 -22.65
CA TRP A 241 2.54 19.28 -23.63
C TRP A 241 2.11 17.83 -23.89
N LYS A 242 1.51 17.18 -22.90
CA LYS A 242 1.15 15.76 -22.91
C LYS A 242 -0.35 15.53 -22.69
N TRP A 243 -1.23 16.46 -23.07
CA TRP A 243 -2.68 16.30 -22.85
C TRP A 243 -3.31 15.12 -23.60
N ARG A 244 -2.76 14.71 -24.74
CA ARG A 244 -3.21 13.49 -25.46
C ARG A 244 -2.67 12.21 -24.84
N TRP A 245 -1.78 12.34 -23.87
CA TRP A 245 -1.07 11.23 -23.26
C TRP A 245 -1.99 10.58 -22.25
N GLN A 246 -2.93 9.77 -22.73
CA GLN A 246 -3.59 8.82 -21.87
C GLN A 246 -2.49 7.87 -21.37
N PRO A 247 -2.36 7.63 -20.05
CA PRO A 247 -1.71 6.44 -19.56
C PRO A 247 -2.55 5.28 -20.08
N ASN A 248 -2.28 4.91 -21.32
CA ASN A 248 -2.28 3.52 -21.69
C ASN A 248 -1.26 2.92 -20.73
N LEU A 249 -1.71 2.56 -19.51
CA LEU A 249 -1.20 1.41 -18.80
C LEU A 249 -0.93 0.44 -19.92
N PRO A 250 0.35 0.13 -20.23
CA PRO A 250 0.66 -0.60 -21.42
C PRO A 250 -0.28 -1.80 -21.36
N LYS A 251 -1.24 -1.83 -22.29
CA LYS A 251 -1.86 -3.08 -22.66
C LYS A 251 -0.70 -3.75 -23.35
N TYR A 252 0.24 -4.23 -22.54
CA TYR A 252 1.30 -5.08 -22.96
C TYR A 252 0.49 -6.25 -23.46
N ARG A 253 0.29 -6.24 -24.78
CA ARG A 253 -0.37 -7.29 -25.51
C ARG A 253 0.68 -8.38 -25.50
N GLN A 254 0.90 -8.97 -24.32
CA GLN A 254 1.62 -10.23 -24.18
C GLN A 254 0.68 -11.26 -24.79
N THR A 255 0.69 -11.32 -26.11
CA THR A 255 0.31 -12.49 -26.86
C THR A 255 1.39 -13.52 -26.56
N GLY A 256 1.03 -14.60 -25.84
CA GLY A 256 1.99 -15.64 -25.47
C GLY A 256 1.50 -16.52 -24.31
N LEU A 257 2.03 -17.75 -24.27
CA LEU A 257 1.76 -18.76 -23.23
C LEU A 257 2.01 -18.25 -21.81
N ALA A 258 3.05 -17.43 -21.61
CA ALA A 258 3.38 -16.86 -20.30
C ALA A 258 2.22 -16.05 -19.69
N ARG A 259 1.41 -15.36 -20.50
CA ARG A 259 0.24 -14.62 -20.00
C ARG A 259 -0.90 -15.55 -19.62
N TYR A 260 -1.09 -16.64 -20.37
CA TYR A 260 -2.09 -17.65 -20.05
C TYR A 260 -1.77 -18.29 -18.68
N TYR A 261 -0.55 -18.78 -18.51
CA TYR A 261 -0.07 -19.34 -17.25
C TYR A 261 -0.09 -18.34 -16.10
N ARG A 262 0.31 -17.08 -16.35
CA ARG A 262 0.21 -16.02 -15.34
C ARG A 262 -1.24 -15.72 -14.93
N ARG A 263 -2.20 -15.72 -15.86
CA ARG A 263 -3.62 -15.49 -15.54
C ARG A 263 -4.20 -16.63 -14.72
N LEU A 264 -3.82 -17.87 -15.05
CA LEU A 264 -4.24 -19.06 -14.32
C LEU A 264 -3.69 -19.06 -12.89
N LEU A 265 -2.38 -18.80 -12.74
CA LEU A 265 -1.70 -18.83 -11.45
C LEU A 265 -2.14 -17.66 -10.55
N PHE A 266 -2.13 -16.43 -11.09
CA PHE A 266 -2.59 -15.21 -10.39
C PHE A 266 -4.11 -15.00 -10.49
N SER A 267 -4.88 -16.09 -10.46
CA SER A 267 -6.33 -15.98 -10.34
C SER A 267 -6.69 -15.32 -9.00
N LYS A 268 -7.83 -14.61 -8.95
CA LYS A 268 -8.28 -13.95 -7.71
C LYS A 268 -8.40 -14.95 -6.56
N GLN A 269 -8.84 -16.17 -6.85
CA GLN A 269 -9.01 -17.23 -5.85
C GLN A 269 -7.66 -17.66 -5.26
N ASN A 270 -6.67 -17.95 -6.11
CA ASN A 270 -5.34 -18.39 -5.64
C ASN A 270 -4.65 -17.29 -4.83
N VAL A 271 -4.71 -16.04 -5.30
CA VAL A 271 -4.09 -14.90 -4.61
C VAL A 271 -4.76 -14.65 -3.26
N LEU A 272 -6.11 -14.70 -3.20
CA LEU A 272 -6.83 -14.56 -1.94
C LEU A 272 -6.57 -15.72 -0.99
N ALA A 273 -6.53 -16.96 -1.48
CA ALA A 273 -6.22 -18.13 -0.66
C ALA A 273 -4.81 -18.03 -0.03
N LEU A 274 -3.80 -17.66 -0.84
CA LEU A 274 -2.43 -17.46 -0.35
C LEU A 274 -2.35 -16.33 0.68
N ALA A 275 -2.91 -15.17 0.36
CA ALA A 275 -2.89 -14.03 1.28
C ALA A 275 -3.62 -14.33 2.59
N THR A 276 -4.84 -14.88 2.51
CA THR A 276 -5.66 -15.19 3.69
C THR A 276 -4.96 -16.16 4.63
N VAL A 277 -4.34 -17.22 4.12
CA VAL A 277 -3.63 -18.17 5.00
C VAL A 277 -2.37 -17.56 5.61
N ILE A 278 -1.55 -16.82 4.84
CA ILE A 278 -0.37 -16.14 5.40
C ILE A 278 -0.76 -15.16 6.52
N PHE A 279 -1.79 -14.34 6.29
CA PHE A 279 -2.26 -13.40 7.32
C PHE A 279 -2.92 -14.11 8.51
N LEU A 280 -3.66 -15.20 8.29
CA LEU A 280 -4.25 -15.98 9.37
C LEU A 280 -3.18 -16.61 10.25
N LEU A 281 -2.10 -17.13 9.66
CA LEU A 281 -0.94 -17.65 10.39
C LEU A 281 -0.22 -16.56 11.20
N ALA A 282 -0.07 -15.36 10.63
CA ALA A 282 0.48 -14.22 11.34
C ALA A 282 -0.43 -13.76 12.50
N ILE A 283 -1.75 -13.71 12.30
CA ILE A 283 -2.70 -13.38 13.37
C ILE A 283 -2.64 -14.46 14.46
N TRP A 284 -2.55 -15.73 14.09
CA TRP A 284 -2.43 -16.83 15.04
C TRP A 284 -1.14 -16.75 15.87
N SER A 285 0.01 -16.47 15.24
CA SER A 285 1.28 -16.30 15.95
C SER A 285 1.23 -15.11 16.91
N TRP A 286 0.54 -14.04 16.52
CA TRP A 286 0.27 -12.89 17.39
C TRP A 286 -0.61 -13.25 18.59
N LEU A 287 -1.75 -13.92 18.36
CA LEU A 287 -2.67 -14.31 19.43
C LEU A 287 -2.01 -15.25 20.44
N ARG A 288 -1.12 -16.14 19.98
CA ARG A 288 -0.45 -17.12 20.83
C ARG A 288 0.66 -16.51 21.69
N GLY A 289 1.45 -15.61 21.11
CA GLY A 289 2.64 -15.04 21.77
C GLY A 289 2.41 -13.68 22.41
N GLY A 290 1.27 -13.02 22.15
CA GLY A 290 1.04 -11.64 22.55
C GLY A 290 1.93 -10.65 21.80
N PRO A 291 1.98 -9.38 22.24
CA PRO A 291 2.85 -8.37 21.65
C PRO A 291 4.31 -8.84 21.68
N PRO A 292 5.06 -8.78 20.55
CA PRO A 292 6.46 -9.18 20.53
C PRO A 292 7.29 -8.32 21.48
N ALA A 293 8.18 -8.96 22.25
CA ALA A 293 9.10 -8.23 23.11
C ALA A 293 10.15 -7.46 22.28
N ASP A 294 10.59 -8.09 21.19
CA ASP A 294 11.52 -7.54 20.20
C ASP A 294 11.10 -7.92 18.77
N ALA A 295 11.52 -7.13 17.78
CA ALA A 295 11.26 -7.43 16.37
C ALA A 295 11.87 -8.76 15.90
N THR A 296 12.96 -9.19 16.55
CA THR A 296 13.59 -10.50 16.31
C THR A 296 12.72 -11.64 16.83
N ASP A 297 12.16 -11.52 18.03
CA ASP A 297 11.24 -12.49 18.62
C ASP A 297 10.01 -12.70 17.70
N TRP A 298 9.47 -11.62 17.12
CA TRP A 298 8.41 -11.73 16.12
C TRP A 298 8.82 -12.60 14.91
N LEU A 299 10.01 -12.37 14.36
CA LEU A 299 10.53 -13.15 13.25
C LEU A 299 10.71 -14.63 13.61
N PHE A 300 11.22 -14.92 14.80
CA PHE A 300 11.34 -16.30 15.28
C PHE A 300 9.96 -16.93 15.47
N ARG A 301 8.95 -16.22 15.97
CA ARG A 301 7.59 -16.77 16.05
C ARG A 301 6.99 -17.09 14.68
N LEU A 302 7.29 -16.27 13.67
CA LEU A 302 6.77 -16.43 12.31
C LEU A 302 7.54 -17.45 11.47
N PHE A 303 8.85 -17.64 11.70
CA PHE A 303 9.71 -18.50 10.89
C PHE A 303 10.41 -19.63 11.66
N ALA A 304 10.10 -19.84 12.95
CA ALA A 304 10.65 -20.89 13.79
C ALA A 304 10.56 -22.27 13.14
N GLY A 305 9.37 -22.63 12.64
CA GLY A 305 9.13 -23.93 12.01
C GLY A 305 9.40 -25.10 12.94
N HIS A 306 10.22 -26.04 12.47
CA HIS A 306 10.63 -27.25 13.20
C HIS A 306 12.16 -27.38 13.22
N GLY A 307 12.77 -27.67 14.38
CA GLY A 307 14.19 -28.04 14.50
C GLY A 307 14.49 -29.51 14.15
N THR A 308 15.72 -29.98 14.37
CA THR A 308 16.14 -31.36 14.06
C THR A 308 16.12 -32.26 15.30
N GLY A 309 15.72 -33.53 15.15
CA GLY A 309 15.90 -34.56 16.18
C GLY A 309 14.85 -34.56 17.31
N TYR A 310 13.76 -33.83 17.16
CA TYR A 310 12.57 -33.92 18.01
C TYR A 310 11.31 -33.87 17.14
N PHE A 311 10.13 -34.05 17.72
CA PHE A 311 8.86 -33.87 17.01
C PHE A 311 7.98 -32.86 17.75
N TYR A 312 7.79 -31.67 17.17
CA TYR A 312 6.88 -30.66 17.69
C TYR A 312 5.72 -30.44 16.69
N PRO A 313 4.54 -31.07 16.93
CA PRO A 313 3.47 -31.15 15.94
C PRO A 313 3.01 -29.79 15.41
N MET A 314 2.86 -28.79 16.28
CA MET A 314 2.34 -27.47 15.88
C MET A 314 3.33 -26.70 15.00
N GLY A 315 4.62 -26.71 15.34
CA GLY A 315 5.65 -26.05 14.52
C GLY A 315 5.89 -26.77 13.20
N PHE A 316 5.76 -28.10 13.20
CA PHE A 316 5.76 -28.91 11.98
C PHE A 316 4.63 -28.55 11.03
N LEU A 317 3.38 -28.54 11.53
CA LEU A 317 2.20 -28.19 10.73
C LEU A 317 2.30 -26.76 10.21
N PHE A 318 2.80 -25.84 11.03
CA PHE A 318 3.02 -24.45 10.63
C PHE A 318 4.03 -24.34 9.48
N LEU A 319 5.16 -25.06 9.57
CA LEU A 319 6.16 -25.14 8.50
C LEU A 319 5.56 -25.73 7.23
N LEU A 320 4.84 -26.85 7.35
CA LEU A 320 4.24 -27.56 6.23
C LEU A 320 3.19 -26.70 5.51
N VAL A 321 2.33 -25.98 6.24
CA VAL A 321 1.33 -25.09 5.63
C VAL A 321 2.01 -23.95 4.88
N ILE A 322 3.05 -23.33 5.44
CA ILE A 322 3.77 -22.22 4.78
C ILE A 322 4.50 -22.69 3.52
N ASP A 323 5.10 -23.89 3.54
CA ASP A 323 5.92 -24.37 2.43
C ASP A 323 5.09 -25.04 1.33
N THR A 324 4.02 -25.76 1.68
CA THR A 324 3.20 -26.50 0.70
C THR A 324 2.12 -25.66 0.03
N LEU A 325 1.58 -24.64 0.71
CA LEU A 325 0.47 -23.86 0.18
C LEU A 325 0.83 -23.08 -1.10
N PRO A 326 2.01 -22.45 -1.21
CA PRO A 326 2.44 -21.80 -2.45
C PRO A 326 2.65 -22.79 -3.60
N LEU A 327 2.98 -24.06 -3.29
CA LEU A 327 3.24 -25.12 -4.26
C LEU A 327 1.96 -25.68 -4.88
N TRP A 328 0.84 -25.69 -4.16
CA TRP A 328 -0.41 -26.26 -4.66
C TRP A 328 -0.87 -25.67 -6.01
N PRO A 329 -0.97 -24.34 -6.19
CA PRO A 329 -1.31 -23.75 -7.50
C PRO A 329 -0.26 -24.03 -8.59
N LEU A 330 1.01 -24.22 -8.21
CA LEU A 330 2.09 -24.53 -9.14
C LEU A 330 1.97 -25.95 -9.67
N CYS A 331 1.57 -26.92 -8.83
CA CYS A 331 1.28 -28.30 -9.24
C CYS A 331 0.13 -28.34 -10.24
N VAL A 332 -0.98 -27.65 -9.96
CA VAL A 332 -2.14 -27.61 -10.87
C VAL A 332 -1.75 -27.01 -12.23
N LEU A 333 -0.92 -25.97 -12.23
CA LEU A 333 -0.45 -25.34 -13.46
C LEU A 333 0.47 -26.26 -14.27
N SER A 334 1.40 -26.95 -13.62
CA SER A 334 2.36 -27.81 -14.31
C SER A 334 1.69 -29.07 -14.87
N GLU A 335 0.69 -29.62 -14.16
CA GLU A 335 -0.14 -30.73 -14.65
C GLU A 335 -0.99 -30.33 -15.86
N GLN A 336 -1.63 -29.15 -15.81
CA GLN A 336 -2.39 -28.62 -16.96
C GLN A 336 -1.50 -28.33 -18.17
N ALA A 337 -0.24 -27.98 -17.95
CA ALA A 337 0.73 -27.76 -19.02
C ALA A 337 1.25 -29.07 -19.65
N ALA A 338 1.23 -30.18 -18.90
CA ALA A 338 1.65 -31.50 -19.37
C ALA A 338 0.50 -32.34 -19.97
N GLY A 339 -0.76 -32.06 -19.62
CA GLY A 339 -1.92 -32.87 -20.04
C GLY A 339 -2.34 -32.75 -21.52
N GLU A 340 -2.93 -33.84 -22.04
CA GLU A 340 -3.31 -34.08 -23.45
C GLU A 340 -4.27 -33.06 -24.09
N LYS A 341 -4.97 -32.23 -23.30
CA LYS A 341 -5.81 -31.14 -23.83
C LYS A 341 -5.01 -30.01 -24.50
N THR A 342 -3.67 -30.06 -24.39
CA THR A 342 -2.74 -29.17 -25.10
C THR A 342 -2.14 -29.80 -26.36
N ALA A 343 -2.58 -30.98 -26.80
CA ALA A 343 -2.13 -31.61 -28.05
C ALA A 343 -2.43 -30.75 -29.31
N PHE A 344 -3.47 -29.90 -29.27
CA PHE A 344 -3.72 -28.91 -30.34
C PHE A 344 -2.79 -27.67 -30.27
N LEU A 345 -2.15 -27.45 -29.13
CA LEU A 345 -1.18 -26.37 -28.88
C LEU A 345 0.26 -26.81 -29.16
N THR A 346 0.56 -28.12 -29.05
CA THR A 346 1.86 -28.72 -29.41
C THR A 346 2.11 -28.78 -30.92
N ILE A 347 1.06 -28.77 -31.75
CA ILE A 347 1.18 -28.81 -33.23
C ILE A 347 1.71 -27.47 -33.81
N ARG A 348 1.82 -26.38 -33.03
CA ARG A 348 2.23 -25.06 -33.52
C ARG A 348 3.28 -24.30 -32.69
N LEU A 349 4.16 -24.99 -31.95
CA LEU A 349 5.22 -24.29 -31.20
C LEU A 349 6.61 -24.83 -31.51
N THR A 350 7.38 -24.01 -32.20
CA THR A 350 8.73 -24.25 -32.68
C THR A 350 9.79 -24.40 -31.59
N TRP A 351 9.51 -24.24 -30.29
CA TRP A 351 10.54 -24.41 -29.26
C TRP A 351 10.01 -24.96 -27.92
N ARG A 352 10.11 -26.28 -27.69
CA ARG A 352 9.80 -26.96 -26.40
C ARG A 352 10.52 -26.33 -25.19
N ARG A 353 11.70 -25.74 -25.41
CA ARG A 353 12.48 -24.98 -24.40
C ARG A 353 11.76 -23.71 -23.93
N GLU A 354 10.99 -23.05 -24.79
CA GLU A 354 10.24 -21.84 -24.43
C GLU A 354 9.07 -22.16 -23.50
N LEU A 355 8.47 -23.36 -23.62
CA LEU A 355 7.38 -23.79 -22.74
C LEU A 355 7.90 -24.05 -21.32
N VAL A 356 8.99 -24.81 -21.17
CA VAL A 356 9.64 -25.03 -19.86
C VAL A 356 10.12 -23.70 -19.27
N GLY A 357 10.78 -22.85 -20.07
CA GLY A 357 11.21 -21.52 -19.63
C GLY A 357 10.04 -20.62 -19.20
N SER A 358 8.91 -20.69 -19.91
CA SER A 358 7.70 -19.94 -19.54
C SER A 358 7.10 -20.42 -18.23
N ILE A 359 7.01 -21.73 -17.99
CA ILE A 359 6.48 -22.30 -16.74
C ILE A 359 7.39 -21.89 -15.58
N LEU A 360 8.71 -22.10 -15.71
CA LEU A 360 9.69 -21.74 -14.68
C LEU A 360 9.64 -20.25 -14.35
N ASN A 361 9.57 -19.38 -15.35
CA ASN A 361 9.45 -17.93 -15.12
C ASN A 361 8.16 -17.55 -14.41
N THR A 362 7.02 -18.13 -14.80
CA THR A 362 5.74 -17.86 -14.11
C THR A 362 5.72 -18.39 -12.69
N ALA A 363 6.33 -19.55 -12.45
CA ALA A 363 6.47 -20.12 -11.12
C ALA A 363 7.36 -19.25 -10.22
N PHE A 364 8.51 -18.81 -10.73
CA PHE A 364 9.41 -17.92 -10.01
C PHE A 364 8.72 -16.60 -9.61
N LEU A 365 7.95 -15.98 -10.52
CA LEU A 365 7.17 -14.78 -10.23
C LEU A 365 6.13 -14.99 -9.11
N TRP A 366 5.51 -16.17 -9.05
CA TRP A 366 4.55 -16.52 -7.99
C TRP A 366 5.23 -16.73 -6.65
N ILE A 367 6.38 -17.40 -6.62
CA ILE A 367 7.17 -17.59 -5.40
C ILE A 367 7.67 -16.23 -4.88
N LEU A 368 8.11 -15.33 -5.77
CA LEU A 368 8.50 -13.98 -5.40
C LEU A 368 7.32 -13.20 -4.80
N PHE A 369 6.13 -13.31 -5.39
CA PHE A 369 4.91 -12.72 -4.84
C PHE A 369 4.57 -13.25 -3.44
N CYS A 370 4.72 -14.57 -3.21
CA CYS A 370 4.60 -15.17 -1.89
C CYS A 370 5.63 -14.58 -0.91
N GLY A 371 6.88 -14.41 -1.36
CA GLY A 371 7.93 -13.73 -0.61
C GLY A 371 7.53 -12.32 -0.17
N CYS A 372 6.94 -11.53 -1.06
CA CYS A 372 6.43 -10.20 -0.72
C CYS A 372 5.31 -10.24 0.33
N LEU A 373 4.40 -11.21 0.26
CA LEU A 373 3.36 -11.35 1.29
C LEU A 373 3.97 -11.72 2.65
N LEU A 374 4.98 -12.58 2.67
CA LEU A 374 5.73 -12.94 3.88
C LEU A 374 6.52 -11.76 4.46
N THR A 375 7.12 -10.89 3.63
CA THR A 375 7.76 -9.67 4.14
C THR A 375 6.75 -8.73 4.77
N PHE A 376 5.55 -8.57 4.19
CA PHE A 376 4.49 -7.78 4.83
C PHE A 376 4.08 -8.37 6.17
N ALA A 377 3.87 -9.69 6.26
CA ALA A 377 3.54 -10.36 7.51
C ALA A 377 4.65 -10.23 8.58
N ALA A 378 5.92 -10.18 8.15
CA ALA A 378 7.06 -10.02 9.04
C ALA A 378 7.24 -8.57 9.56
N VAL A 379 6.95 -7.56 8.74
CA VAL A 379 7.26 -6.15 9.05
C VAL A 379 6.11 -5.41 9.72
N ILE A 380 4.84 -5.73 9.39
CA ILE A 380 3.67 -5.01 9.91
C ILE A 380 3.63 -5.01 11.45
N PRO A 381 3.80 -6.15 12.15
CA PRO A 381 3.57 -6.18 13.59
C PRO A 381 4.63 -5.43 14.43
N PRO A 382 5.95 -5.52 14.14
CA PRO A 382 6.95 -4.66 14.77
C PRO A 382 6.73 -3.16 14.48
N LEU A 383 6.29 -2.82 13.26
CA LEU A 383 5.99 -1.44 12.87
C LEU A 383 4.80 -0.86 13.63
N MET A 384 3.80 -1.69 13.99
CA MET A 384 2.68 -1.27 14.82
C MET A 384 3.07 -0.98 16.28
N GLN A 385 4.23 -1.46 16.74
CA GLN A 385 4.70 -1.32 18.11
C GLN A 385 5.92 -0.40 18.26
N ASP A 386 6.26 0.35 17.21
CA ASP A 386 7.41 1.26 17.17
C ASP A 386 8.76 0.57 17.46
N GLN A 387 8.88 -0.73 17.16
CA GLN A 387 10.12 -1.49 17.34
C GLN A 387 11.05 -1.39 16.12
N PRO A 388 12.38 -1.30 16.31
CA PRO A 388 13.33 -1.29 15.19
C PRO A 388 13.30 -2.63 14.45
N VAL A 389 13.10 -2.58 13.14
CA VAL A 389 13.05 -3.77 12.28
C VAL A 389 14.44 -4.15 11.82
N ASP A 390 14.87 -5.38 12.13
CA ASP A 390 16.13 -5.93 11.62
C ASP A 390 16.02 -6.32 10.15
N VAL A 391 16.35 -5.38 9.27
CA VAL A 391 16.29 -5.54 7.81
C VAL A 391 17.11 -6.74 7.33
N TRP A 392 18.25 -7.02 7.96
CA TRP A 392 19.09 -8.14 7.57
C TRP A 392 18.49 -9.50 7.92
N LEU A 393 17.92 -9.63 9.13
CA LEU A 393 17.31 -10.88 9.57
C LEU A 393 16.00 -11.16 8.81
N THR A 394 15.19 -10.12 8.58
CA THR A 394 13.98 -10.24 7.74
C THR A 394 14.31 -10.71 6.32
N LEU A 395 15.32 -10.11 5.68
CA LEU A 395 15.73 -10.45 4.32
C LEU A 395 16.29 -11.87 4.23
N THR A 396 17.10 -12.29 5.20
CA THR A 396 17.68 -13.65 5.22
C THR A 396 16.60 -14.71 5.47
N ALA A 397 15.68 -14.47 6.40
CA ALA A 397 14.55 -15.36 6.69
C ALA A 397 13.65 -15.59 5.47
N VAL A 398 13.19 -14.49 4.86
CA VAL A 398 12.30 -14.56 3.71
C VAL A 398 13.05 -15.07 2.47
N GLY A 399 14.31 -14.68 2.29
CA GLY A 399 15.15 -15.17 1.19
C GLY A 399 15.36 -16.68 1.23
N LEU A 400 15.68 -17.22 2.41
CA LEU A 400 15.78 -18.68 2.63
C LEU A 400 14.45 -19.38 2.36
N LYS A 401 13.33 -18.79 2.78
CA LYS A 401 11.98 -19.33 2.53
C LYS A 401 11.63 -19.37 1.04
N ILE A 402 11.89 -18.29 0.30
CA ILE A 402 11.72 -18.23 -1.17
C ILE A 402 12.55 -19.32 -1.84
N LEU A 403 13.80 -19.50 -1.40
CA LEU A 403 14.73 -20.43 -2.00
C LEU A 403 14.35 -21.90 -1.73
N ASP A 404 13.87 -22.21 -0.52
CA ASP A 404 13.37 -23.53 -0.15
C ASP A 404 12.11 -23.90 -0.95
N ILE A 405 11.11 -23.00 -1.03
CA ILE A 405 9.91 -23.20 -1.86
C ILE A 405 10.29 -23.38 -3.34
N CYS A 406 11.28 -22.62 -3.84
CA CYS A 406 11.78 -22.77 -5.20
C CYS A 406 12.39 -24.15 -5.44
N LEU A 407 13.24 -24.63 -4.52
CA LEU A 407 13.82 -25.97 -4.63
C LEU A 407 12.73 -27.06 -4.62
N GLN A 408 11.76 -26.95 -3.73
CA GLN A 408 10.64 -27.90 -3.64
C GLN A 408 9.82 -27.93 -4.93
N PHE A 409 9.53 -26.76 -5.52
CA PHE A 409 8.87 -26.70 -6.82
C PHE A 409 9.71 -27.37 -7.92
N LEU A 410 11.01 -27.13 -7.98
CA LEU A 410 11.90 -27.74 -8.97
C LEU A 410 11.93 -29.28 -8.84
N LEU A 411 11.91 -29.80 -7.61
CA LEU A 411 11.80 -31.24 -7.35
C LEU A 411 10.47 -31.81 -7.85
N ILE A 412 9.35 -31.13 -7.57
CA ILE A 412 8.03 -31.53 -8.07
C ILE A 412 8.00 -31.53 -9.60
N PHE A 413 8.56 -30.49 -10.22
CA PHE A 413 8.58 -30.35 -11.67
C PHE A 413 9.51 -31.38 -12.34
N ALA A 414 10.62 -31.74 -11.69
CA ALA A 414 11.47 -32.83 -12.13
C ALA A 414 10.75 -34.19 -12.04
N ALA A 415 10.03 -34.45 -10.95
CA ALA A 415 9.21 -35.66 -10.79
C ALA A 415 8.10 -35.73 -11.84
N LEU A 416 7.46 -34.60 -12.17
CA LEU A 416 6.50 -34.50 -13.27
C LEU A 416 7.12 -34.91 -14.60
N CYS A 417 8.34 -34.43 -14.91
CA CYS A 417 9.04 -34.79 -16.14
C CYS A 417 9.33 -36.30 -16.24
N LEU A 418 9.53 -36.98 -15.10
CA LEU A 418 9.88 -38.41 -15.06
C LEU A 418 8.65 -39.33 -15.03
N THR A 419 7.57 -38.91 -14.37
CA THR A 419 6.43 -39.78 -14.05
C THR A 419 5.14 -39.37 -14.75
N GLY A 420 5.09 -38.19 -15.38
CA GLY A 420 3.87 -37.64 -15.99
C GLY A 420 2.83 -37.10 -14.99
N HIS A 421 3.03 -37.29 -13.68
CA HIS A 421 2.09 -36.88 -12.64
C HIS A 421 2.75 -35.96 -11.60
N THR A 422 2.10 -34.82 -11.31
CA THR A 422 2.56 -33.84 -10.31
C THR A 422 2.32 -34.31 -8.87
N THR A 423 1.32 -35.16 -8.67
CA THR A 423 0.91 -35.69 -7.37
C THR A 423 2.02 -36.49 -6.71
N ILE A 424 2.75 -37.31 -7.48
CA ILE A 424 3.89 -38.10 -6.99
C ILE A 424 5.00 -37.16 -6.48
N GLY A 425 5.31 -36.10 -7.23
CA GLY A 425 6.27 -35.08 -6.81
C GLY A 425 5.85 -34.35 -5.53
N PHE A 426 4.58 -33.97 -5.42
CA PHE A 426 4.05 -33.29 -4.23
C PHE A 426 4.11 -34.18 -3.00
N ILE A 427 3.69 -35.45 -3.11
CA ILE A 427 3.78 -36.43 -2.02
C ILE A 427 5.23 -36.66 -1.61
N ALA A 428 6.16 -36.76 -2.58
CA ALA A 428 7.58 -36.88 -2.29
C ALA A 428 8.11 -35.69 -1.48
N VAL A 429 7.77 -34.45 -1.85
CA VAL A 429 8.17 -33.25 -1.08
C VAL A 429 7.58 -33.26 0.33
N VAL A 430 6.32 -33.65 0.51
CA VAL A 430 5.70 -33.77 1.83
C VAL A 430 6.43 -34.83 2.67
N LEU A 431 6.74 -36.00 2.10
CA LEU A 431 7.52 -37.04 2.77
C LEU A 431 8.93 -36.56 3.13
N MET A 432 9.57 -35.75 2.28
CA MET A 432 10.87 -35.16 2.59
C MET A 432 10.83 -34.22 3.80
N HIS A 433 9.70 -33.53 4.05
CA HIS A 433 9.54 -32.75 5.30
C HIS A 433 9.45 -33.66 6.52
N PHE A 434 8.83 -34.84 6.41
CA PHE A 434 8.81 -35.80 7.52
C PHE A 434 10.21 -36.35 7.86
N LEU A 435 11.11 -36.42 6.89
CA LEU A 435 12.51 -36.78 7.15
C LEU A 435 13.24 -35.75 8.03
N CYS A 436 12.75 -34.50 8.11
CA CYS A 436 13.33 -33.47 9.00
C CYS A 436 13.19 -33.80 10.49
N VAL A 437 12.30 -34.74 10.86
CA VAL A 437 12.18 -35.25 12.24
C VAL A 437 13.42 -36.05 12.65
N LEU A 438 14.08 -36.69 11.67
CA LEU A 438 15.30 -37.44 11.92
C LEU A 438 16.45 -36.48 12.28
N PRO A 439 17.45 -36.91 13.07
CA PRO A 439 18.60 -36.11 13.45
C PRO A 439 19.62 -35.95 12.30
N VAL A 440 19.13 -35.67 11.09
CA VAL A 440 19.95 -35.43 9.88
C VAL A 440 19.84 -33.96 9.51
N SER A 441 20.86 -33.18 9.88
CA SER A 441 20.85 -31.73 9.71
C SER A 441 20.84 -31.29 8.25
N TRP A 442 21.51 -32.01 7.35
CA TRP A 442 21.80 -31.64 5.97
C TRP A 442 20.66 -31.84 4.96
N LEU A 443 19.48 -32.27 5.41
CA LEU A 443 18.33 -32.47 4.51
C LEU A 443 17.89 -31.13 3.89
N PRO A 444 17.84 -31.02 2.55
CA PRO A 444 17.66 -29.74 1.86
C PRO A 444 16.26 -29.15 2.02
N VAL A 445 15.25 -30.01 2.13
CA VAL A 445 13.85 -29.59 2.32
C VAL A 445 13.66 -29.10 3.75
N GLY A 446 13.02 -27.94 3.92
CA GLY A 446 12.73 -27.34 5.22
C GLY A 446 13.94 -26.66 5.88
N LEU A 447 15.00 -26.35 5.13
CA LEU A 447 16.16 -25.57 5.63
C LEU A 447 15.83 -24.10 5.88
N SER A 448 14.66 -23.63 5.41
CA SER A 448 14.14 -22.29 5.71
C SER A 448 13.66 -22.11 7.16
N SER A 449 13.56 -23.20 7.93
CA SER A 449 13.21 -23.19 9.36
C SER A 449 14.31 -22.53 10.19
N MET A 450 13.99 -21.42 10.88
CA MET A 450 14.97 -20.72 11.71
C MET A 450 15.53 -21.60 12.84
N LEU A 451 14.76 -22.56 13.35
CA LEU A 451 15.21 -23.47 14.40
C LEU A 451 16.32 -24.45 13.96
N ARG A 452 16.55 -24.60 12.64
CA ARG A 452 17.63 -25.43 12.10
C ARG A 452 18.92 -24.65 11.87
N LEU A 453 18.81 -23.32 11.81
CA LEU A 453 19.93 -22.43 11.54
C LEU A 453 20.73 -22.15 12.81
N ALA A 454 22.04 -22.03 12.69
CA ALA A 454 22.92 -21.61 13.76
C ALA A 454 22.85 -20.08 13.94
N LEU A 455 21.73 -19.60 14.49
CA LEU A 455 21.55 -18.20 14.91
C LEU A 455 21.82 -18.06 16.42
N PRO A 456 22.21 -16.86 16.92
CA PRO A 456 22.58 -16.66 18.33
C PRO A 456 21.49 -17.05 19.33
N GLN A 457 20.22 -17.03 18.90
CA GLN A 457 19.04 -17.30 19.70
C GLN A 457 18.54 -18.76 19.57
N THR A 458 19.19 -19.59 18.75
CA THR A 458 18.75 -20.95 18.42
C THR A 458 19.88 -21.97 18.54
N GLY A 459 19.59 -23.17 19.03
CA GLY A 459 20.56 -24.29 19.08
C GLY A 459 20.77 -25.03 17.75
N GLY A 460 20.52 -24.37 16.61
CA GLY A 460 20.64 -24.99 15.29
C GLY A 460 22.10 -25.26 14.88
N ILE A 461 22.29 -26.20 13.97
CA ILE A 461 23.63 -26.71 13.60
C ILE A 461 24.16 -26.03 12.34
N ILE A 462 23.29 -25.57 11.43
CA ILE A 462 23.68 -25.14 10.09
C ILE A 462 23.79 -23.62 10.00
N PRO A 463 24.97 -23.04 9.67
CA PRO A 463 25.07 -21.60 9.49
C PRO A 463 24.25 -21.12 8.27
N PRO A 464 23.56 -19.95 8.35
CA PRO A 464 22.67 -19.47 7.29
C PRO A 464 23.29 -19.43 5.89
N TRP A 465 24.56 -19.03 5.78
CA TRP A 465 25.28 -18.96 4.50
C TRP A 465 25.46 -20.33 3.84
N THR A 466 25.66 -21.38 4.62
CA THR A 466 25.77 -22.74 4.08
C THR A 466 24.42 -23.28 3.62
N ALA A 467 23.33 -22.95 4.33
CA ALA A 467 21.98 -23.28 3.88
C ALA A 467 21.64 -22.59 2.56
N ILE A 468 21.97 -21.30 2.41
CA ILE A 468 21.79 -20.56 1.15
C ILE A 468 22.60 -21.21 0.03
N GLY A 469 23.89 -21.50 0.26
CA GLY A 469 24.76 -22.11 -0.74
C GLY A 469 24.28 -23.48 -1.20
N LEU A 470 23.84 -24.33 -0.27
CA LEU A 470 23.31 -25.67 -0.55
C LEU A 470 22.02 -25.60 -1.38
N LEU A 471 21.06 -24.77 -0.97
CA LEU A 471 19.81 -24.60 -1.68
C LEU A 471 20.00 -23.99 -3.08
N LEU A 472 20.88 -22.99 -3.24
CA LEU A 472 21.22 -22.41 -4.54
C LEU A 472 21.91 -23.42 -5.46
N GLY A 473 22.86 -24.18 -4.94
CA GLY A 473 23.58 -25.21 -5.70
C GLY A 473 22.63 -26.28 -6.24
N LEU A 474 21.75 -26.81 -5.39
CA LEU A 474 20.75 -27.80 -5.80
C LEU A 474 19.72 -27.22 -6.78
N ALA A 475 19.22 -26.01 -6.53
CA ALA A 475 18.27 -25.35 -7.43
C ALA A 475 18.90 -25.10 -8.82
N PHE A 476 20.14 -24.62 -8.87
CA PHE A 476 20.87 -24.40 -10.12
C PHE A 476 21.10 -25.71 -10.89
N GLY A 477 21.51 -26.77 -10.19
CA GLY A 477 21.67 -28.10 -10.78
C GLY A 477 20.36 -28.64 -11.37
N LEU A 478 19.25 -28.50 -10.65
CA LEU A 478 17.93 -28.92 -11.13
C LEU A 478 17.45 -28.08 -12.32
N ILE A 479 17.66 -26.76 -12.32
CA ILE A 479 17.30 -25.89 -13.46
C ILE A 479 18.07 -26.30 -14.71
N ILE A 480 19.38 -26.54 -14.60
CA ILE A 480 20.21 -27.03 -15.72
C ILE A 480 19.68 -28.37 -16.22
N TRP A 481 19.44 -29.32 -15.31
CA TRP A 481 18.92 -30.63 -15.65
C TRP A 481 17.56 -30.55 -16.35
N LEU A 482 16.64 -29.72 -15.87
CA LEU A 482 15.32 -29.50 -16.48
C LEU A 482 15.42 -28.90 -17.90
N HIS A 483 16.34 -27.97 -18.12
CA HIS A 483 16.55 -27.40 -19.45
C HIS A 483 17.15 -28.42 -20.44
N ILE A 484 18.05 -29.29 -19.98
CA ILE A 484 18.73 -30.28 -20.83
C ILE A 484 17.88 -31.52 -21.08
N GLN A 485 17.34 -32.13 -20.02
CA GLN A 485 16.66 -33.43 -20.05
C GLN A 485 15.14 -33.32 -19.90
N GLY A 486 14.65 -32.40 -19.07
CA GLY A 486 13.20 -32.22 -18.85
C GLY A 486 12.44 -31.92 -20.14
N THR A 487 13.03 -31.15 -21.05
CA THR A 487 12.44 -30.86 -22.37
C THR A 487 12.33 -32.08 -23.30
N LYS A 488 13.14 -33.12 -23.08
CA LYS A 488 13.08 -34.38 -23.83
C LYS A 488 12.04 -35.32 -23.23
N LEU A 489 12.03 -35.47 -21.90
CA LEU A 489 11.17 -36.43 -21.19
C LEU A 489 9.70 -36.03 -21.19
N LEU A 490 9.40 -34.74 -21.02
CA LEU A 490 8.02 -34.24 -20.92
C LEU A 490 7.21 -34.37 -22.23
N PHE A 491 7.86 -34.68 -23.36
CA PHE A 491 7.24 -34.71 -24.70
C PHE A 491 7.59 -35.97 -25.51
N ASN A 492 8.25 -36.96 -24.91
CA ASN A 492 8.58 -38.24 -25.54
C ASN A 492 7.77 -39.41 -24.96
N HIS A 493 6.71 -39.11 -24.20
CA HIS A 493 5.72 -40.08 -23.74
C HIS A 493 4.55 -40.18 -24.73
#